data_AF-A0AAV9K1I9-F1
#
_entry.id   AF-A0AAV9K1I9-F1
#
_cell.length_a   1.000
_cell.length_b   1.000
_cell.length_c   1.000
_cell.angle_alpha   90.00
_cell.angle_beta   90.00
_cell.angle_gamma   90.00
#
_symmetry.space_group_name_H-M   'P 1'
#
loop_
_entity.id
_entity.type
_entity.pdbx_description
1 polymer ?
#
loop_
_entity_poly.entity_id
_entity_poly.type
_entity_poly.pdbx_seq_one_letter_code
_entity_poly.pdbx_strand_id
1 'polypeptide(L)'
;MIDLKDICTSGESSITIDEIVDIVLDTKLGYIKGLGYDPKPNTTRATQRRTTELEDSLKKVKQEAASAQHDLHKRLNAAETEVENQLSQILDQQS
;
A
#
# COMPACT_ATOMS: atom_id res chain seq x y z
N MET A 1 35.35 15.04 -7.77
CA MET A 1 34.73 14.10 -6.83
C MET A 1 33.91 14.95 -5.89
N ILE A 2 32.59 14.80 -5.88
CA ILE A 2 31.73 15.58 -4.98
C ILE A 2 31.88 14.95 -3.60
N ASP A 3 32.19 15.75 -2.58
CA ASP A 3 32.36 15.24 -1.23
C ASP A 3 30.97 14.96 -0.62
N LEU A 4 30.78 13.76 -0.04
CA LEU A 4 29.48 13.33 0.49
C LEU A 4 28.97 14.28 1.58
N LYS A 5 29.91 14.92 2.28
CA LYS A 5 29.63 15.92 3.31
C LYS A 5 28.93 17.17 2.76
N ASP A 6 29.26 17.58 1.54
CA ASP A 6 28.68 18.77 0.90
C ASP A 6 27.21 18.54 0.53
N ILE A 7 26.87 17.29 0.20
CA ILE A 7 25.53 16.87 -0.22
C ILE A 7 24.58 16.78 0.98
N CYS A 8 25.02 16.24 2.12
CA CYS A 8 24.19 16.17 3.32
C CYS A 8 23.97 17.53 4.00
N THR A 9 24.81 18.53 3.71
CA THR A 9 24.66 19.91 4.22
C THR A 9 23.86 20.82 3.29
N SER A 10 23.71 20.44 2.02
CA SER A 10 22.83 21.11 1.08
C SER A 10 21.40 20.81 1.48
N GLY A 11 20.74 21.72 2.21
CA GLY A 11 19.33 21.63 2.59
C GLY A 11 18.35 21.63 1.40
N GLU A 12 18.83 21.39 0.19
CA GLU A 12 18.12 21.36 -1.07
C GLU A 12 18.27 19.96 -1.69
N SER A 13 17.14 19.28 -1.85
CA SER A 13 16.93 17.92 -2.38
C SER A 13 17.13 16.76 -1.39
N SER A 14 16.03 16.03 -1.15
CA SER A 14 16.06 14.74 -0.47
C SER A 14 16.77 13.74 -1.39
N ILE A 15 18.08 13.63 -1.26
CA ILE A 15 18.85 12.62 -1.99
C ILE A 15 18.31 11.23 -1.63
N THR A 16 18.02 10.43 -2.64
CA THR A 16 17.46 9.10 -2.44
C THR A 16 18.56 8.14 -1.96
N ILE A 17 18.16 7.07 -1.27
CA ILE A 17 19.10 6.05 -0.77
C ILE A 17 19.95 5.48 -1.91
N ASP A 18 19.37 5.34 -3.11
CA ASP A 18 20.08 4.86 -4.29
C ASP A 18 21.22 5.80 -4.73
N GLU A 19 20.98 7.12 -4.67
CA GLU A 19 22.00 8.13 -5.00
C GLU A 19 23.12 8.18 -3.95
N ILE A 20 22.79 8.01 -2.65
CA ILE A 20 23.80 7.92 -1.58
C ILE A 20 24.72 6.72 -1.80
N VAL A 21 24.15 5.56 -2.15
CA VAL A 21 24.91 4.33 -2.41
C VAL A 21 25.83 4.51 -3.62
N ASP A 22 25.34 5.15 -4.69
CA ASP A 22 26.13 5.40 -5.90
C ASP A 22 27.34 6.34 -5.63
N ILE A 23 27.18 7.32 -4.74
CA ILE A 23 28.26 8.26 -4.33
C ILE A 23 29.29 7.58 -3.42
N VAL A 24 28.85 6.83 -2.39
CA VAL A 24 29.74 6.18 -1.41
C VAL A 24 30.61 5.10 -2.06
N LEU A 25 30.05 4.40 -3.05
CA LEU A 25 30.76 3.33 -3.76
C LEU A 25 31.60 3.84 -4.94
N ASP A 26 31.65 5.17 -5.18
CA ASP A 26 32.28 5.82 -6.35
C ASP A 26 31.87 5.16 -7.68
N THR A 27 30.67 4.58 -7.70
CA THR A 27 30.12 3.92 -8.87
C THR A 27 29.45 4.98 -9.73
N LYS A 28 30.16 5.44 -10.77
CA LYS A 28 29.49 6.04 -11.93
C LYS A 28 28.33 5.12 -12.33
N LEU A 29 27.12 5.68 -12.46
CA LEU A 29 25.93 5.07 -13.04
C LEU A 29 26.26 3.88 -13.97
N GLY A 30 26.29 2.65 -13.45
CA GLY A 30 26.84 1.52 -14.21
C GLY A 30 27.17 0.27 -13.39
N TYR A 31 26.19 -0.27 -12.67
CA TYR A 31 26.02 -1.68 -12.22
C TYR A 31 27.23 -2.59 -11.92
N ILE A 32 27.21 -3.27 -10.76
CA ILE A 32 27.79 -4.61 -10.62
C ILE A 32 27.02 -5.46 -9.60
N LYS A 33 26.55 -6.66 -9.97
CA LYS A 33 26.52 -7.77 -8.99
C LYS A 33 27.15 -9.04 -9.57
N GLY A 34 28.45 -9.17 -9.32
CA GLY A 34 29.30 -10.29 -9.73
C GLY A 34 30.04 -10.09 -11.06
N LEU A 35 30.97 -9.12 -11.13
CA LEU A 35 32.07 -9.08 -12.12
C LEU A 35 31.70 -8.99 -13.63
N GLY A 36 30.83 -8.06 -14.06
CA GLY A 36 30.62 -7.79 -15.49
C GLY A 36 30.02 -6.42 -15.79
N TYR A 37 30.40 -5.82 -16.93
CA TYR A 37 29.98 -4.49 -17.44
C TYR A 37 28.58 -4.48 -18.09
N ASP A 38 27.70 -5.41 -17.71
CA ASP A 38 26.36 -5.47 -18.28
C ASP A 38 25.52 -4.28 -17.80
N PRO A 39 24.67 -3.68 -18.67
CA PRO A 39 23.78 -2.59 -18.26
C PRO A 39 22.90 -3.01 -17.07
N LYS A 40 22.76 -2.13 -16.07
CA LYS A 40 21.90 -2.34 -14.89
C LYS A 40 20.55 -2.87 -15.36
N PRO A 41 20.13 -4.10 -15.01
CA PRO A 41 18.81 -4.57 -15.38
C PRO A 41 17.82 -3.59 -14.77
N ASN A 42 16.93 -3.04 -15.60
CA ASN A 42 16.00 -1.97 -15.25
C ASN A 42 15.10 -2.39 -14.07
N THR A 43 15.62 -2.23 -12.85
CA THR A 43 14.95 -2.50 -11.59
C THR A 43 13.70 -1.64 -11.47
N THR A 44 13.70 -0.45 -12.08
CA THR A 44 12.58 0.48 -12.13
C THR A 44 11.32 -0.13 -12.74
N ARG A 45 11.42 -0.89 -13.84
CA ARG A 45 10.23 -1.46 -14.52
C ARG A 45 9.62 -2.64 -13.77
N ALA A 46 10.48 -3.50 -13.20
CA ALA A 46 10.03 -4.64 -12.42
C ALA A 46 9.43 -4.19 -11.08
N THR A 47 10.02 -3.19 -10.44
CA THR A 47 9.46 -2.55 -9.24
C THR A 47 8.13 -1.87 -9.55
N GLN A 48 8.03 -1.07 -10.62
CA GLN A 48 6.79 -0.42 -11.02
C GLN A 48 5.64 -1.42 -11.26
N ARG A 49 5.88 -2.53 -11.97
CA ARG A 49 4.86 -3.56 -12.17
C ARG A 49 4.35 -4.14 -10.85
N ARG A 50 5.26 -4.48 -9.93
CA ARG A 50 4.89 -5.00 -8.61
C ARG A 50 4.10 -3.98 -7.79
N THR A 51 4.47 -2.70 -7.87
CA THR A 51 3.72 -1.63 -7.19
C THR A 51 2.31 -1.51 -7.75
N THR A 52 2.13 -1.54 -9.07
CA THR A 52 0.79 -1.50 -9.71
C THR A 52 -0.06 -2.71 -9.34
N GLU A 53 0.52 -3.92 -9.33
CA GLU A 53 -0.19 -5.15 -8.91
C GLU A 53 -0.63 -5.10 -7.44
N LEU A 54 0.20 -4.50 -6.57
CA LEU A 54 -0.14 -4.27 -5.15
C LEU A 54 -1.24 -3.22 -4.98
N GLU A 55 -1.19 -2.14 -5.74
CA GLU A 55 -2.23 -1.09 -5.73
C GLU A 55 -3.59 -1.64 -6.17
N ASP A 56 -3.63 -2.43 -7.25
CA ASP A 56 -4.85 -3.08 -7.74
C ASP A 56 -5.39 -4.09 -6.72
N SER A 57 -4.50 -4.89 -6.11
CA SER A 57 -4.87 -5.84 -5.05
C SER A 57 -5.46 -5.12 -3.83
N LEU A 58 -4.84 -4.02 -3.40
CA LEU A 58 -5.32 -3.21 -2.29
C LEU A 58 -6.69 -2.59 -2.58
N LYS A 59 -6.89 -2.10 -3.81
CA LYS A 59 -8.18 -1.53 -4.23
C LYS A 59 -9.28 -2.59 -4.21
N LYS A 60 -9.01 -3.79 -4.70
CA LYS A 60 -9.96 -4.92 -4.66
C LYS A 60 -10.35 -5.30 -3.24
N VAL A 61 -9.37 -5.46 -2.35
CA VAL A 61 -9.62 -5.81 -0.94
C VAL A 61 -10.45 -4.74 -0.23
N LYS A 62 -10.18 -3.45 -0.49
CA LYS A 62 -10.98 -2.36 0.07
C LYS A 62 -12.43 -2.40 -0.40
N GLN A 63 -12.67 -2.70 -1.68
CA GLN A 63 -14.02 -2.81 -2.22
C GLN A 63 -14.78 -4.02 -1.64
N GLU A 64 -14.13 -5.18 -1.53
CA GLU A 64 -14.72 -6.36 -0.92
C GLU A 64 -15.06 -6.14 0.56
N ALA A 65 -14.16 -5.50 1.31
CA ALA A 65 -14.39 -5.15 2.71
C ALA A 65 -15.58 -4.19 2.86
N ALA A 66 -15.68 -3.15 2.03
CA ALA A 66 -16.80 -2.22 2.05
C ALA A 66 -18.13 -2.92 1.72
N SER A 67 -18.11 -3.82 0.74
CA SER A 67 -19.30 -4.62 0.37
C SER A 67 -19.74 -5.54 1.51
N ALA A 68 -18.79 -6.22 2.16
CA ALA A 68 -19.08 -7.10 3.29
C ALA A 68 -19.62 -6.33 4.50
N GLN A 69 -19.04 -5.16 4.80
CA GLN A 69 -19.54 -4.28 5.87
C GLN A 69 -20.97 -3.80 5.57
N HIS A 70 -21.26 -3.43 4.33
CA HIS A 70 -22.60 -3.00 3.94
C HIS A 70 -23.64 -4.13 4.10
N ASP A 71 -23.31 -5.35 3.66
CA ASP A 71 -24.20 -6.51 3.82
C ASP A 71 -24.46 -6.85 5.29
N LEU A 72 -23.40 -6.85 6.11
CA LEU A 72 -23.54 -7.06 7.56
C LEU A 72 -24.42 -6.01 8.21
N HIS A 73 -24.26 -4.73 7.84
CA HIS A 73 -25.09 -3.66 8.38
C HIS A 73 -26.56 -3.84 8.01
N LYS A 74 -26.85 -4.20 6.76
CA LYS A 74 -28.22 -4.49 6.30
C LYS A 74 -28.85 -5.64 7.08
N ARG A 75 -28.08 -6.72 7.32
CA ARG A 75 -28.54 -7.89 8.09
C ARG A 75 -28.78 -7.55 9.56
N LEU A 76 -27.94 -6.70 10.15
CA LEU A 76 -28.11 -6.23 11.52
C LEU A 76 -29.43 -5.47 11.67
N ASN A 77 -29.67 -4.50 10.78
CA ASN A 77 -30.90 -3.70 10.82
C ASN A 77 -32.15 -4.58 10.63
N ALA A 78 -32.10 -5.57 9.73
CA ALA A 78 -33.21 -6.50 9.53
C ALA A 78 -33.48 -7.35 10.78
N ALA A 79 -32.42 -7.86 11.42
CA ALA A 79 -32.55 -8.62 12.66
C ALA A 79 -33.11 -7.76 13.81
N GLU A 80 -32.68 -6.50 13.91
CA GLU A 80 -33.21 -5.56 14.90
C GLU A 80 -34.71 -5.32 14.73
N THR A 81 -35.16 -5.04 13.50
CA THR A 81 -36.60 -4.86 13.22
C THR A 81 -37.43 -6.11 13.49
N GLU A 82 -36.87 -7.30 13.23
CA GLU A 82 -37.56 -8.57 13.50
C GLU A 82 -37.73 -8.79 15.01
N VAL A 83 -36.68 -8.48 15.80
CA VAL A 83 -36.75 -8.56 17.27
C VAL A 83 -37.78 -7.56 17.82
N GLU A 84 -37.80 -6.33 17.33
CA GLU A 84 -38.81 -5.33 17.74
C GLU A 84 -40.24 -5.81 17.43
N ASN A 85 -40.46 -6.35 16.24
CA ASN A 85 -41.76 -6.88 15.82
C ASN A 85 -42.20 -8.07 16.68
N GLN A 86 -41.29 -8.99 17.01
CA GLN A 86 -41.56 -10.12 17.91
C GLN A 86 -41.93 -9.64 19.31
N LEU A 87 -41.23 -8.65 19.85
CA LEU A 87 -41.53 -8.07 21.16
C LEU A 87 -42.92 -7.41 21.18
N SER A 88 -43.30 -6.70 20.11
CA SER A 88 -44.63 -6.09 20.00
C SER A 88 -45.73 -7.15 20.00
N GLN A 89 -45.57 -8.25 19.24
CA GLN A 89 -46.55 -9.34 19.23
C GLN A 89 -46.73 -10.02 20.59
N ILE A 90 -45.64 -10.21 21.35
CA ILE A 90 -45.71 -10.80 22.68
C ILE A 90 -46.49 -9.88 23.63
N LEU A 91 -46.25 -8.57 23.56
CA LEU A 91 -46.93 -7.58 24.39
C LEU A 91 -48.44 -7.55 24.09
N ASP A 92 -48.81 -7.58 22.81
CA ASP A 92 -50.20 -7.57 22.36
C ASP A 92 -50.97 -8.84 22.75
N GLN A 93 -50.29 -9.98 22.90
CA GLN A 93 -50.89 -11.25 23.37
C GLN A 93 -51.09 -11.30 24.89
N GLN A 94 -50.45 -10.41 25.66
CA GLN A 94 -50.57 -10.35 27.12
C GLN A 94 -51.52 -9.25 27.62
N SER A 95 -52.03 -8.41 26.71
CA SER A 95 -53.02 -7.37 27.00
C SER A 95 -54.46 -7.84 26.75
#